data_AF-R9L578-F1
#
_entry.id   AF-R9L578-F1
#
_cell.length_a   1.000
_cell.length_b   1.000
_cell.length_c   1.000
_cell.angle_alpha   90.00
_cell.angle_beta   90.00
_cell.angle_gamma   90.00
#
_symmetry.space_group_name_H-M   'P 1'
#
loop_
_entity.id
_entity.type
_entity.pdbx_description
1 polymer ?
#
loop_
_entity_poly.entity_id
_entity_poly.type
_entity_poly.pdbx_seq_one_letter_code
_entity_poly.pdbx_strand_id
1 'polypeptide(L)'
;MAEFVQKGESLNYRNEGSELIRYGEVVVLEERIGVAGIDIPAGSLGTVGVSGVYEMPAETGTAFQMGQTLWWDAENKRLTATKAASGAILAGYAAEAKAAESAAALCKL
;
A
#
# COMPACT_ATOMS: atom_id res chain seq x y z
N MET A 1 7.65 -23.30 -17.65
CA MET A 1 6.38 -22.73 -18.17
C MET A 1 5.69 -22.03 -17.00
N ALA A 2 4.94 -20.96 -17.24
CA ALA A 2 4.14 -20.32 -16.21
C ALA A 2 2.67 -20.76 -16.37
N GLU A 3 2.04 -21.16 -15.28
CA GLU A 3 0.63 -21.55 -15.24
C GLU A 3 -0.18 -20.46 -14.54
N PHE A 4 -1.36 -20.15 -15.07
CA PHE A 4 -2.26 -19.20 -14.45
C PHE A 4 -2.92 -19.84 -13.22
N VAL A 5 -2.72 -19.23 -12.05
CA VAL A 5 -3.32 -19.70 -10.78
C VAL A 5 -4.54 -18.87 -10.42
N GLN A 6 -4.40 -17.53 -10.37
CA GLN A 6 -5.47 -16.62 -10.00
C GLN A 6 -5.22 -15.20 -10.52
N LYS A 7 -6.27 -14.37 -10.55
CA LYS A 7 -6.19 -12.94 -10.93
C LYS A 7 -5.25 -12.12 -10.02
N GLY A 8 -5.05 -12.56 -8.76
CA GLY A 8 -4.11 -11.92 -7.85
C GLY A 8 -4.60 -10.63 -7.21
N GLU A 9 -5.89 -10.31 -7.29
CA GLU A 9 -6.47 -9.10 -6.69
C GLU A 9 -6.34 -9.08 -5.16
N SER A 10 -6.35 -10.25 -4.55
CA SER A 10 -6.10 -10.44 -3.13
C SER A 10 -5.23 -11.67 -2.88
N LEU A 11 -4.38 -11.60 -1.85
CA LEU A 11 -3.47 -12.66 -1.44
C LEU A 11 -3.76 -13.07 -0.01
N ASN A 12 -3.53 -14.35 0.29
CA ASN A 12 -3.51 -14.83 1.67
C ASN A 12 -2.21 -14.35 2.31
N TYR A 13 -2.34 -13.62 3.42
CA TYR A 13 -1.22 -13.09 4.19
C TYR A 13 -1.29 -13.63 5.61
N ARG A 14 -0.16 -14.12 6.10
CA ARG A 14 -0.03 -14.52 7.50
C ARG A 14 0.60 -13.37 8.27
N ASN A 15 -0.09 -12.90 9.31
CA ASN A 15 0.49 -11.91 10.20
C ASN A 15 1.53 -12.59 11.11
N GLU A 16 2.80 -12.48 10.74
CA GLU A 16 3.93 -12.99 11.55
C GLU A 16 4.34 -12.03 12.67
N GLY A 17 3.73 -10.85 12.72
CA GLY A 17 3.96 -9.87 13.78
C GLY A 17 3.26 -10.22 15.09
N SER A 18 3.51 -9.41 16.10
CA SER A 18 2.90 -9.54 17.43
C SER A 18 1.63 -8.70 17.62
N GLU A 19 1.32 -7.81 16.69
CA GLU A 19 0.20 -6.87 16.77
C GLU A 19 -0.93 -7.24 15.81
N LEU A 20 -2.16 -6.86 16.16
CA LEU A 20 -3.32 -6.96 15.27
C LEU A 20 -3.16 -5.99 14.10
N ILE A 21 -3.21 -6.51 12.87
CA ILE A 21 -3.37 -5.68 11.66
C ILE A 21 -4.86 -5.44 11.47
N ARG A 22 -5.29 -4.18 11.50
CA ARG A 22 -6.71 -3.87 11.34
C ARG A 22 -7.13 -3.82 9.87
N TYR A 23 -8.44 -3.98 9.64
CA TYR A 23 -9.04 -3.69 8.35
C TYR A 23 -8.59 -2.31 7.82
N GLY A 24 -8.16 -2.27 6.55
CA GLY A 24 -7.73 -1.06 5.87
C GLY A 24 -6.29 -0.63 6.20
N GLU A 25 -5.57 -1.31 7.10
CA GLU A 25 -4.16 -1.01 7.33
C GLU A 25 -3.28 -1.45 6.17
N VAL A 26 -2.24 -0.66 5.91
CA VAL A 26 -1.22 -0.96 4.91
C VAL A 26 -0.26 -2.01 5.46
N VAL A 27 -0.13 -3.11 4.73
CA VAL A 27 0.76 -4.23 5.02
C VAL A 27 1.96 -4.17 4.08
N VAL A 28 3.17 -4.12 4.63
CA VAL A 28 4.41 -4.11 3.85
C VAL A 28 4.84 -5.55 3.56
N LEU A 29 4.91 -5.90 2.27
CA LEU A 29 5.33 -7.19 1.72
C LEU A 29 6.77 -7.08 1.19
N GLU A 30 7.68 -6.57 2.01
CA GLU A 30 9.06 -6.19 1.64
C GLU A 30 9.14 -4.95 0.74
N GLU A 31 9.25 -5.11 -0.58
CA GLU A 31 9.41 -4.01 -1.55
C GLU A 31 8.07 -3.51 -2.14
N ARG A 32 6.95 -4.07 -1.65
CA ARG A 32 5.58 -3.78 -2.08
C ARG A 32 4.67 -3.58 -0.87
N ILE A 33 3.49 -3.04 -1.12
CA ILE A 33 2.43 -2.97 -0.11
C ILE A 33 1.17 -3.69 -0.58
N GLY A 34 0.36 -4.08 0.40
CA GLY A 34 -1.04 -4.42 0.23
C GLY A 34 -1.88 -3.72 1.31
N VAL A 35 -3.19 -3.84 1.20
CA VAL A 35 -4.13 -3.30 2.20
C VAL A 35 -4.91 -4.46 2.82
N ALA A 36 -4.99 -4.52 4.15
CA ALA A 36 -5.72 -5.57 4.84
C ALA A 36 -7.22 -5.50 4.54
N GLY A 37 -7.77 -6.57 3.98
CA GLY A 37 -9.20 -6.68 3.64
C GLY A 37 -10.08 -7.14 4.81
N ILE A 38 -9.47 -7.58 5.91
CA ILE A 38 -10.11 -7.94 7.19
C ILE A 38 -9.16 -7.62 8.34
N ASP A 39 -9.64 -7.66 9.58
CA ASP A 39 -8.75 -7.70 10.75
C ASP A 39 -7.96 -9.02 10.76
N ILE A 40 -6.64 -8.94 10.90
CA ILE A 40 -5.71 -10.08 10.88
C ILE A 40 -4.97 -10.16 12.22
N PRO A 41 -5.44 -11.00 13.18
CA PRO A 41 -4.76 -11.19 14.45
C PRO A 41 -3.34 -11.73 14.27
N ALA A 42 -2.46 -11.46 15.25
CA ALA A 42 -1.11 -12.01 15.30
C ALA A 42 -1.13 -13.55 15.14
N GLY A 43 -0.24 -14.07 14.31
CA GLY A 43 -0.10 -15.50 13.98
C GLY A 43 -1.21 -16.07 13.07
N SER A 44 -2.23 -15.29 12.73
CA SER A 44 -3.39 -15.74 11.95
C SER A 44 -3.25 -15.43 10.46
N LEU A 45 -4.03 -16.14 9.65
CA LEU A 45 -4.18 -15.86 8.23
C LEU A 45 -5.29 -14.82 8.02
N GLY A 46 -5.05 -13.90 7.10
CA GLY A 46 -6.05 -13.00 6.58
C GLY A 46 -5.82 -12.70 5.11
N THR A 47 -6.58 -11.75 4.59
CA THR A 47 -6.55 -11.39 3.17
C THR A 47 -6.02 -9.98 3.01
N VAL A 48 -5.07 -9.79 2.09
CA VAL A 48 -4.56 -8.47 1.70
C VAL A 48 -4.89 -8.21 0.24
N GLY A 49 -5.47 -7.05 -0.05
CA GLY A 49 -5.67 -6.55 -1.40
C GLY A 49 -4.36 -5.98 -1.93
N VAL A 50 -3.88 -6.52 -3.05
CA VAL A 50 -2.66 -6.05 -3.73
C VAL A 50 -2.95 -5.47 -5.10
N SER A 51 -4.23 -5.39 -5.47
CA SER A 51 -4.69 -4.67 -6.65
C SER A 51 -5.97 -3.92 -6.33
N GLY A 52 -6.02 -2.66 -6.73
CA GLY A 52 -7.20 -1.81 -6.55
C GLY A 52 -6.79 -0.36 -6.33
N VAL A 53 -7.76 0.54 -6.35
CA VAL A 53 -7.53 1.95 -5.98
C VAL A 53 -7.90 2.12 -4.51
N TYR A 54 -6.93 2.54 -3.71
CA TYR A 54 -7.11 2.75 -2.28
C TYR A 54 -6.82 4.20 -1.93
N GLU A 55 -7.69 4.79 -1.12
CA GLU A 55 -7.42 6.07 -0.47
C GLU A 55 -6.48 5.81 0.71
N MET A 56 -5.31 6.46 0.68
CA MET A 56 -4.30 6.30 1.73
C MET A 56 -3.75 7.66 2.16
N PRO A 57 -3.24 7.78 3.40
CA PRO A 57 -2.54 8.98 3.84
C PRO A 57 -1.39 9.32 2.90
N ALA A 58 -1.18 10.59 2.63
CA ALA A 58 -0.16 11.09 1.72
C ALA A 58 0.60 12.28 2.34
N GLU A 59 1.84 12.50 1.89
CA GLU A 59 2.58 13.70 2.28
C GLU A 59 1.83 14.98 1.87
N THR A 60 1.81 15.95 2.77
CA THR A 60 1.33 17.31 2.50
C THR A 60 2.49 18.17 1.99
N GLY A 61 2.20 19.17 1.17
CA GLY A 61 3.22 20.04 0.56
C GLY A 61 3.71 19.57 -0.81
N THR A 62 3.36 18.34 -1.21
CA THR A 62 3.68 17.79 -2.53
C THR A 62 2.40 17.41 -3.27
N ALA A 63 2.20 17.96 -4.46
CA ALA A 63 1.12 17.55 -5.35
C ALA A 63 1.51 16.28 -6.10
N PHE A 64 0.54 15.39 -6.33
CA PHE A 64 0.74 14.21 -7.18
C PHE A 64 -0.02 14.36 -8.50
N GLN A 65 0.58 13.87 -9.57
CA GLN A 65 -0.06 13.77 -10.87
C GLN A 65 -0.60 12.35 -11.08
N MET A 66 -1.73 12.22 -11.77
CA MET A 66 -2.25 10.90 -12.17
C MET A 66 -1.17 10.10 -12.91
N GLY A 67 -0.99 8.83 -12.54
CA GLY A 67 0.03 7.93 -13.08
C GLY A 67 1.43 8.10 -12.47
N GLN A 68 1.64 9.09 -11.58
CA GLN A 68 2.92 9.27 -10.91
C GLN A 68 3.21 8.11 -9.96
N THR A 69 4.43 7.56 -10.04
CA THR A 69 4.90 6.53 -9.11
C THR A 69 4.90 7.06 -7.68
N LEU A 70 4.27 6.31 -6.79
CA LEU A 70 4.23 6.59 -5.37
C LEU A 70 4.96 5.50 -4.60
N TRP A 71 5.64 5.94 -3.54
CA TRP A 71 6.38 5.11 -2.60
C TRP A 71 5.70 5.16 -1.24
N TRP A 72 5.83 4.12 -0.45
CA TRP A 72 5.35 4.08 0.91
C TRP A 72 6.46 4.46 1.89
N ASP A 73 6.21 5.50 2.69
CA ASP A 73 7.03 5.89 3.81
C ASP A 73 6.55 5.13 5.05
N ALA A 74 7.24 4.04 5.40
CA ALA A 74 6.86 3.18 6.51
C ALA A 74 7.04 3.84 7.89
N GLU A 75 7.96 4.81 8.00
CA GLU A 75 8.20 5.54 9.25
C GLU A 75 7.04 6.48 9.55
N ASN A 76 6.58 7.20 8.54
CA ASN A 76 5.51 8.18 8.68
C ASN A 76 4.13 7.66 8.27
N LYS A 77 4.04 6.41 7.81
CA LYS A 77 2.83 5.72 7.36
C LYS A 77 2.03 6.52 6.32
N ARG A 78 2.70 6.98 5.26
CA ARG A 78 2.09 7.79 4.20
C ARG A 78 2.68 7.52 2.82
N LEU A 79 1.94 7.86 1.78
CA LEU A 79 2.41 7.91 0.40
C LEU A 79 3.33 9.11 0.19
N THR A 80 4.41 8.88 -0.55
CA THR A 80 5.35 9.92 -0.96
C THR A 80 5.71 9.79 -2.44
N ALA A 81 5.94 10.92 -3.10
CA ALA A 81 6.50 10.94 -4.46
C ALA A 81 8.02 10.74 -4.47
N THR A 82 8.67 10.80 -3.32
CA THR A 82 10.12 10.71 -3.19
C THR A 82 10.54 9.28 -2.90
N LYS A 83 11.39 8.73 -3.76
CA LYS A 83 12.00 7.42 -3.53
C LYS A 83 13.01 7.52 -2.39
N ALA A 84 12.85 6.70 -1.35
CA ALA A 84 13.85 6.58 -0.29
C ALA A 84 15.20 6.09 -0.87
N ALA A 85 16.30 6.58 -0.31
CA ALA A 85 17.66 6.20 -0.76
C ALA A 85 17.96 4.71 -0.53
N SER A 86 17.41 4.14 0.55
CA SER A 86 17.52 2.73 0.92
C SER A 86 16.17 2.24 1.44
N GLY A 87 15.82 0.98 1.16
CA GLY A 87 14.55 0.40 1.61
C GLY A 87 13.31 1.03 0.98
N ALA A 88 13.40 1.47 -0.28
CA ALA A 88 12.26 2.07 -0.98
C ALA A 88 11.16 1.04 -1.23
N ILE A 89 9.98 1.29 -0.66
CA ILE A 89 8.81 0.41 -0.78
C ILE A 89 7.90 0.98 -1.86
N LEU A 90 7.72 0.25 -2.97
CA LEU A 90 6.84 0.71 -4.03
C LEU A 90 5.38 0.52 -3.62
N ALA A 91 4.64 1.63 -3.52
CA ALA A 91 3.22 1.58 -3.26
C ALA A 91 2.44 1.27 -4.54
N GLY A 92 2.78 1.96 -5.63
CA GLY A 92 2.05 1.88 -6.89
C GLY A 92 2.12 3.21 -7.62
N TYR A 93 0.99 3.69 -8.13
CA TYR A 93 0.91 5.02 -8.76
C TYR A 93 -0.37 5.78 -8.37
N ALA A 94 -0.35 7.10 -8.52
CA ALA A 94 -1.52 7.93 -8.23
C ALA A 94 -2.65 7.64 -9.23
N ALA A 95 -3.83 7.26 -8.74
CA ALA A 95 -4.99 6.99 -9.59
C ALA A 95 -5.63 8.28 -10.12
N GLU A 96 -5.47 9.38 -9.40
CA GLU A 96 -5.90 10.73 -9.79
C GLU A 96 -4.88 11.78 -9.35
N ALA A 97 -5.08 13.03 -9.79
CA ALA A 97 -4.26 14.14 -9.34
C ALA A 97 -4.62 14.52 -7.90
N LYS A 98 -3.60 14.70 -7.05
CA LYS A 98 -3.76 15.09 -5.65
C LYS A 98 -3.15 16.47 -5.44
N ALA A 99 -3.91 17.37 -4.80
CA ALA A 99 -3.42 18.70 -4.45
C ALA A 99 -2.34 18.64 -3.36
N ALA A 100 -1.42 19.61 -3.34
CA ALA A 100 -0.32 19.65 -2.37
C ALA A 100 -0.82 19.63 -0.91
N GLU A 101 -1.88 20.36 -0.62
CA GLU A 101 -2.47 20.48 0.73
C GLU A 101 -3.30 19.26 1.16
N SER A 102 -3.63 18.34 0.26
CA SER A 102 -4.42 17.16 0.62
C SER A 102 -3.58 16.21 1.47
N ALA A 103 -4.16 15.69 2.54
CA ALA A 103 -3.53 14.68 3.41
C ALA A 103 -3.81 13.23 2.96
N ALA A 104 -4.61 13.04 1.91
CA ALA A 104 -4.93 11.74 1.34
C ALA A 104 -4.76 11.75 -0.18
N ALA A 105 -4.39 10.60 -0.74
CA ALA A 105 -4.30 10.38 -2.19
C ALA A 105 -4.88 9.01 -2.55
N LEU A 106 -5.52 8.92 -3.72
CA LEU A 106 -5.88 7.64 -4.31
C LEU A 106 -4.65 7.02 -4.98
N CYS A 107 -4.26 5.84 -4.52
CA CYS A 107 -3.17 5.08 -5.10
C CYS A 107 -3.68 3.76 -5.67
N LYS A 108 -3.28 3.49 -6.91
CA LYS A 108 -3.46 2.22 -7.57
C LYS A 108 -2.29 1.31 -7.22
N LEU A 109 -2.58 0.26 -6.46
CA LEU A 109 -1.68 -0.87 -6.19
C LEU A 109 -1.56 -1.76 -7.44
#